data_AF-A0A392Q1U0-F1
#
_entry.id   AF-A0A392Q1U0-F1
#
_cell.length_a   1.000
_cell.length_b   1.000
_cell.length_c   1.000
_cell.angle_alpha   90.00
_cell.angle_beta   90.00
_cell.angle_gamma   90.00
#
_symmetry.space_group_name_H-M   'P 1'
#
loop_
_entity.id
_entity.type
_entity.pdbx_description
1 polymer ?
#
loop_
_entity_poly.entity_id
_entity_poly.type
_entity_poly.pdbx_seq_one_letter_code
_entity_poly.pdbx_strand_id
1 'polypeptide(L)'
;MWWHVKKEGNMYDEEFTKENRMVGIVWANKRDIELWFGYLGARQCLLGIQVLPLLPISEVLFSDVDYVKDLVEWALPALERDGVGEGLKGFLYALQGIYDKEGALEKIRKLSGFDDGNSFSNLLWWIYSRS
;
A
#
# COMPACT_ATOMS: atom_id res chain seq x y z
N MET A 1 -1.67 7.76 14.50
CA MET A 1 -1.82 8.10 13.05
C MET A 1 -3.23 7.71 12.63
N TRP A 2 -4.04 8.62 12.07
CA TRP A 2 -5.44 8.33 11.68
C TRP A 2 -5.59 7.49 10.41
N TRP A 3 -4.57 7.48 9.55
CA TRP A 3 -4.64 6.84 8.23
C TRP A 3 -4.40 5.34 8.27
N HIS A 4 -3.48 4.90 9.14
CA HIS A 4 -3.08 3.49 9.27
C HIS A 4 -3.98 2.80 10.30
N VAL A 5 -4.69 1.76 9.88
CA VAL A 5 -5.62 1.00 10.73
C VAL A 5 -4.95 -0.31 11.09
N LYS A 6 -4.62 -0.49 12.37
CA LYS A 6 -4.06 -1.76 12.88
C LYS A 6 -5.19 -2.64 13.38
N LYS A 7 -5.13 -3.95 13.09
CA LYS A 7 -6.12 -4.96 13.51
C LYS A 7 -6.44 -4.91 15.01
N GLU A 8 -5.42 -4.64 15.82
CA GLU A 8 -5.48 -4.55 17.29
C GLU A 8 -5.22 -3.12 17.79
N GLY A 9 -5.48 -2.12 16.94
CA GLY A 9 -5.38 -0.71 17.32
C GLY A 9 -6.54 -0.28 18.19
N ASN A 10 -6.30 0.67 19.10
CA ASN A 10 -7.33 1.23 19.99
C ASN A 10 -7.97 2.53 19.45
N MET A 11 -7.67 2.89 18.21
CA MET A 11 -8.11 4.15 17.60
C MET A 11 -9.50 4.06 16.96
N TYR A 12 -9.87 2.88 16.47
CA TYR A 12 -11.12 2.62 15.77
C TYR A 12 -11.80 1.41 16.39
N ASP A 13 -13.12 1.29 16.24
CA ASP A 13 -13.89 0.15 16.73
C ASP A 13 -13.40 -1.17 16.12
N GLU A 14 -13.50 -2.25 16.89
CA GLU A 14 -12.95 -3.57 16.52
C GLU A 14 -13.51 -4.11 15.19
N GLU A 15 -14.78 -3.83 14.88
CA GLU A 15 -15.38 -4.24 13.61
C GLU A 15 -14.71 -3.53 12.43
N PHE A 16 -14.40 -2.24 12.59
CA PHE A 16 -13.72 -1.45 11.57
C PHE A 16 -12.28 -1.92 11.36
N THR A 17 -11.55 -2.24 12.44
CA THR A 17 -10.15 -2.69 12.36
C THR A 17 -10.00 -4.11 11.82
N LYS A 18 -11.02 -4.98 11.98
CA LYS A 18 -11.05 -6.31 11.36
C LYS A 18 -11.04 -6.19 9.83
N GLU A 19 -11.90 -5.34 9.30
CA GLU A 19 -12.13 -5.22 7.85
C GLU A 19 -11.10 -4.35 7.11
N ASN A 20 -10.48 -3.39 7.80
CA ASN A 20 -9.67 -2.35 7.15
C ASN A 20 -8.23 -2.33 7.67
N ARG A 21 -7.29 -1.98 6.78
CA ARG A 21 -5.91 -1.61 7.15
C ARG A 21 -5.60 -0.14 6.94
N MET A 22 -6.54 0.60 6.36
CA MET A 22 -6.32 1.96 5.91
C MET A 22 -7.63 2.72 5.79
N VAL A 23 -7.58 4.04 5.96
CA VAL A 23 -8.66 4.97 5.63
C VAL A 23 -8.33 5.69 4.32
N GLY A 24 -9.32 5.85 3.45
CA GLY A 24 -9.19 6.57 2.18
C GLY A 24 -9.32 8.08 2.34
N ILE A 25 -10.34 8.54 3.07
CA ILE A 25 -10.54 9.98 3.37
C ILE A 25 -10.83 10.17 4.85
N VAL A 26 -10.01 11.00 5.49
CA VAL A 26 -10.17 11.39 6.89
C VAL A 26 -10.85 12.76 6.96
N TRP A 27 -12.06 12.78 7.51
CA TRP A 27 -12.84 13.99 7.73
C TRP A 27 -12.81 14.42 9.20
N ALA A 28 -13.29 15.63 9.48
CA ALA A 28 -13.42 16.09 10.87
C ALA A 28 -14.32 15.17 11.71
N ASN A 29 -15.39 14.62 11.13
CA ASN A 29 -16.41 13.84 11.84
C ASN A 29 -16.68 12.44 11.27
N LYS A 30 -15.94 11.99 10.25
CA LYS A 30 -16.11 10.66 9.65
C LYS A 30 -14.81 10.08 9.07
N ARG A 31 -14.85 8.80 8.71
CA ARG A 31 -13.77 8.05 8.05
C ARG A 31 -14.38 7.29 6.88
N ASP A 32 -13.92 7.57 5.66
CA ASP A 32 -14.35 6.83 4.48
C ASP A 32 -13.25 5.89 4.01
N ILE A 33 -13.63 4.67 3.64
CA ILE A 33 -12.76 3.69 2.97
C ILE A 33 -12.79 3.86 1.43
N GLU A 34 -13.43 4.93 0.97
CA GLU A 34 -13.55 5.30 -0.44
C GLU A 34 -12.50 6.34 -0.80
N LEU A 35 -12.40 6.59 -2.10
CA LEU A 35 -11.53 7.59 -2.70
C LEU A 35 -12.40 8.50 -3.57
N TRP A 36 -11.88 9.67 -3.92
CA TRP A 36 -12.54 10.58 -4.88
C TRP A 36 -12.69 9.98 -6.29
N PHE A 37 -11.98 8.88 -6.56
CA PHE A 37 -12.00 8.13 -7.80
C PHE A 37 -11.90 6.63 -7.52
N GLY A 38 -12.25 5.81 -8.50
CA GLY A 38 -12.25 4.36 -8.36
C GLY A 38 -13.57 3.83 -7.80
N TYR A 39 -13.56 2.56 -7.41
CA TYR A 39 -14.73 1.83 -6.94
C TYR A 39 -14.54 1.35 -5.49
N LEU A 40 -15.64 1.07 -4.79
CA LEU A 40 -15.61 0.54 -3.43
C LEU A 40 -14.82 -0.78 -3.35
N GLY A 41 -13.83 -0.82 -2.47
CA GLY A 41 -12.99 -2.01 -2.29
C GLY A 41 -11.80 -2.11 -3.23
N ALA A 42 -11.46 -1.04 -3.96
CA ALA A 42 -10.18 -0.90 -4.66
C ALA A 42 -9.01 -0.69 -3.67
N ARG A 43 -8.73 -1.70 -2.85
CA ARG A 43 -7.71 -1.66 -1.78
C ARG A 43 -6.31 -1.32 -2.28
N GLN A 44 -5.98 -1.75 -3.50
CA GLN A 44 -4.77 -1.40 -4.20
C GLN A 44 -4.66 0.09 -4.51
N CYS A 45 -5.78 0.77 -4.81
CA CYS A 45 -5.82 2.21 -5.02
C CYS A 45 -5.64 2.95 -3.69
N LEU A 46 -6.32 2.49 -2.62
CA LEU A 46 -6.15 3.04 -1.27
C LEU A 46 -4.68 3.00 -0.85
N LEU A 47 -4.06 1.82 -0.94
CA LEU A 47 -2.65 1.63 -0.62
C LEU A 47 -1.78 2.54 -1.48
N GLY A 48 -1.98 2.54 -2.80
CA GLY A 48 -1.19 3.34 -3.74
C GLY A 48 -1.19 4.82 -3.36
N ILE A 49 -2.35 5.42 -3.09
CA ILE A 49 -2.48 6.85 -2.77
C ILE A 49 -1.77 7.24 -1.47
N GLN A 50 -1.73 6.34 -0.49
CA GLN A 50 -1.04 6.59 0.77
C GLN A 50 0.47 6.33 0.68
N VAL A 51 0.94 5.65 -0.37
CA VAL A 51 2.37 5.41 -0.63
C VAL A 51 2.96 6.44 -1.58
N LEU A 52 2.21 6.88 -2.59
CA LEU A 52 2.73 7.77 -3.63
C LEU A 52 2.92 9.21 -3.12
N PRO A 53 4.02 9.89 -3.51
CA PRO A 53 5.17 9.33 -4.23
C PRO A 53 6.06 8.47 -3.32
N LEU A 54 6.65 7.40 -3.88
CA LEU A 54 7.60 6.55 -3.17
C LEU A 54 8.95 7.26 -3.01
N LEU A 55 9.31 7.61 -1.78
CA LEU A 55 10.49 8.39 -1.42
C LEU A 55 11.24 7.75 -0.24
N PRO A 56 12.51 8.13 0.04
CA PRO A 56 13.22 7.63 1.23
C PRO A 56 12.43 7.80 2.54
N ILE A 57 11.71 8.92 2.70
CA ILE A 57 10.91 9.18 3.90
C ILE A 57 9.73 8.20 4.06
N SER A 58 9.29 7.54 2.99
CA SER A 58 8.23 6.53 3.05
C SER A 58 8.63 5.37 3.99
N GLU A 59 9.91 5.11 4.18
CA GLU A 59 10.39 4.11 5.15
C GLU A 59 9.96 4.44 6.59
N VAL A 60 10.03 5.71 6.97
CA VAL A 60 9.61 6.16 8.30
C VAL A 60 8.09 6.05 8.45
N LEU A 61 7.32 6.31 7.39
CA LEU A 61 5.86 6.18 7.40
C LEU A 61 5.40 4.72 7.54
N PHE A 62 6.18 3.78 6.98
CA PHE A 62 5.90 2.35 6.95
C PHE A 62 6.91 1.53 7.78
N SER A 63 7.41 2.10 8.87
CA SER A 63 8.46 1.46 9.70
C SER A 63 7.95 0.28 10.53
N ASP A 64 6.63 0.18 10.73
CA ASP A 64 5.99 -0.94 11.42
C ASP A 64 5.83 -2.12 10.47
N VAL A 65 6.79 -3.04 10.51
CA VAL A 65 6.88 -4.19 9.61
C VAL A 65 5.67 -5.11 9.71
N ASP A 66 5.13 -5.32 10.91
CA ASP A 66 3.98 -6.21 11.11
C ASP A 66 2.71 -5.59 10.51
N TYR A 67 2.50 -4.28 10.71
CA TYR A 67 1.45 -3.55 10.02
C TYR A 67 1.61 -3.60 8.50
N VAL A 68 2.83 -3.45 7.97
CA VAL A 68 3.09 -3.51 6.52
C VAL A 68 2.73 -4.88 5.95
N LYS A 69 3.08 -5.99 6.64
CA LYS A 69 2.67 -7.34 6.23
C LYS A 69 1.15 -7.46 6.17
N ASP A 70 0.47 -7.06 7.24
CA ASP A 70 -0.99 -7.06 7.32
C ASP A 70 -1.64 -6.22 6.20
N LEU A 71 -1.06 -5.06 5.89
CA LEU A 71 -1.53 -4.15 4.83
C LEU A 71 -1.33 -4.75 3.43
N VAL A 72 -0.17 -5.34 3.17
CA VAL A 72 0.13 -5.98 1.88
C VAL A 72 -0.79 -7.19 1.67
N GLU A 73 -0.97 -8.05 2.67
CA GLU A 73 -1.89 -9.19 2.62
C GLU A 73 -3.34 -8.75 2.39
N TRP A 74 -3.76 -7.66 3.03
CA TRP A 74 -5.12 -7.11 2.88
C TRP A 74 -5.39 -6.56 1.47
N ALA A 75 -4.38 -5.95 0.83
CA ALA A 75 -4.51 -5.34 -0.49
C ALA A 75 -4.22 -6.31 -1.66
N LEU A 76 -3.45 -7.37 -1.43
CA LEU A 76 -2.99 -8.31 -2.47
C LEU A 76 -4.13 -8.90 -3.32
N PRO A 77 -5.26 -9.39 -2.75
CA PRO A 77 -6.36 -9.96 -3.54
C PRO A 77 -6.99 -8.95 -4.51
N ALA A 78 -6.83 -7.65 -4.25
CA ALA A 78 -7.39 -6.62 -5.11
C ALA A 78 -6.55 -6.41 -6.39
N LEU A 79 -5.34 -6.98 -6.47
CA LEU A 79 -4.52 -7.00 -7.68
C LEU A 79 -4.95 -8.04 -8.71
N GLU A 80 -5.70 -9.06 -8.30
CA GLU A 80 -6.17 -10.15 -9.17
C GLU A 80 -7.40 -9.76 -10.01
N ARG A 81 -7.96 -8.57 -9.76
CA ARG A 81 -9.12 -8.07 -10.52
C ARG A 81 -8.71 -7.58 -11.89
N ASP A 82 -9.56 -7.81 -12.88
CA ASP A 82 -9.37 -7.30 -14.23
C ASP A 82 -9.33 -5.75 -14.24
N GLY A 83 -8.41 -5.20 -15.03
CA GLY A 83 -8.26 -3.75 -15.21
C GLY A 83 -7.44 -3.02 -14.14
N VAL A 84 -6.78 -3.74 -13.23
CA VAL A 84 -5.83 -3.11 -12.28
C VAL A 84 -4.57 -2.65 -13.02
N GLY A 85 -4.35 -1.33 -13.06
CA GLY A 85 -3.16 -0.74 -13.65
C GLY A 85 -1.86 -1.20 -12.98
N GLU A 86 -0.84 -1.49 -13.79
CA GLU A 86 0.48 -1.97 -13.35
C GLU A 86 1.17 -1.00 -12.36
N GLY A 87 0.93 0.30 -12.50
CA GLY A 87 1.54 1.32 -11.62
C GLY A 87 1.22 1.12 -10.13
N LEU A 88 -0.02 0.74 -9.80
CA LEU A 88 -0.44 0.50 -8.42
C LEU A 88 0.20 -0.77 -7.82
N LYS A 89 0.48 -1.78 -8.67
CA LYS A 89 1.18 -3.01 -8.25
C LYS A 89 2.59 -2.68 -7.76
N GLY A 90 3.27 -1.73 -8.41
CA GLY A 90 4.61 -1.28 -8.02
C GLY A 90 4.69 -0.80 -6.56
N PHE A 91 3.72 -0.01 -6.09
CA PHE A 91 3.71 0.47 -4.70
C PHE A 91 3.45 -0.65 -3.69
N LEU A 92 2.57 -1.61 -4.01
CA LEU A 92 2.36 -2.79 -3.16
C LEU A 92 3.64 -3.62 -3.06
N TYR A 93 4.33 -3.87 -4.17
CA TYR A 93 5.59 -4.61 -4.15
C TYR A 93 6.72 -3.84 -3.47
N ALA A 94 6.73 -2.50 -3.56
CA ALA A 94 7.65 -1.68 -2.78
C ALA A 94 7.46 -1.92 -1.27
N LEU A 95 6.21 -1.91 -0.78
CA LEU A 95 5.92 -2.23 0.63
C LEU A 95 6.26 -3.69 0.97
N GLN A 96 5.95 -4.66 0.10
CA GLN A 96 6.38 -6.05 0.30
C GLN A 96 7.90 -6.14 0.50
N GLY A 97 8.66 -5.37 -0.27
CA GLY A 97 10.11 -5.33 -0.18
C GLY A 97 10.65 -4.88 1.17
N ILE A 98 9.83 -4.34 2.08
CA ILE A 98 10.25 -4.02 3.46
C ILE A 98 10.54 -5.30 4.25
N TYR A 99 9.83 -6.40 3.98
CA TYR A 99 9.98 -7.67 4.72
C TYR A 99 10.33 -8.88 3.85
N ASP A 100 10.14 -8.79 2.54
CA ASP A 100 10.45 -9.85 1.56
C ASP A 100 11.05 -9.22 0.30
N LYS A 101 12.36 -8.98 0.36
CA LYS A 101 13.13 -8.32 -0.71
C LYS A 101 13.14 -9.13 -2.00
N GLU A 102 13.34 -10.45 -1.90
CA GLU A 102 13.48 -11.34 -3.06
C GLU A 102 12.15 -11.51 -3.79
N GLY A 103 11.06 -11.79 -3.06
CA GLY A 103 9.73 -11.93 -3.65
C GLY A 103 9.22 -10.63 -4.25
N ALA A 104 9.50 -9.48 -3.60
CA ALA A 104 9.19 -8.17 -4.17
C ALA A 104 9.97 -7.90 -5.46
N LEU A 105 11.28 -8.20 -5.48
CA LEU A 105 12.13 -7.98 -6.64
C LEU A 105 11.69 -8.82 -7.85
N GLU A 106 11.31 -10.09 -7.62
CA GLU A 106 10.79 -10.97 -8.67
C GLU A 106 9.55 -10.37 -9.32
N LYS A 107 8.61 -9.87 -8.51
CA LYS A 107 7.36 -9.26 -8.99
C LYS A 107 7.60 -7.93 -9.70
N ILE A 108 8.47 -7.08 -9.16
CA ILE A 108 8.86 -5.79 -9.76
C ILE A 108 9.48 -5.98 -11.14
N ARG A 109 10.31 -7.01 -11.34
CA ARG A 109 10.91 -7.32 -12.65
C ARG A 109 9.91 -7.79 -13.71
N LYS A 110 8.73 -8.27 -13.28
CA LYS A 110 7.65 -8.73 -14.17
C LYS A 110 6.66 -7.62 -14.53
N LEU A 111 6.75 -6.43 -13.90
CA LEU A 111 5.88 -5.30 -14.22
C LEU A 111 6.12 -4.82 -15.66
N SER A 112 5.04 -4.58 -16.39
CA SER A 112 5.08 -4.06 -17.77
C SER A 112 4.83 -2.55 -17.85
N GLY A 113 4.48 -1.92 -16.72
CA GLY A 113 4.25 -0.48 -16.60
C GLY A 113 4.46 0.01 -15.17
N PHE A 114 4.55 1.33 -15.01
CA PHE A 114 4.77 2.00 -13.73
C PHE A 114 3.77 3.15 -13.59
N ASP A 115 3.57 3.59 -12.35
CA ASP A 115 2.80 4.81 -12.07
C ASP A 115 3.52 6.01 -12.71
N ASP A 116 2.76 7.01 -13.19
CA ASP A 116 3.33 8.18 -13.89
C ASP A 116 4.27 9.00 -13.00
N GLY A 117 4.15 8.89 -11.68
CA GLY A 117 5.05 9.48 -10.69
C GLY A 117 6.17 8.55 -10.20
N ASN A 118 6.34 7.36 -10.79
CA ASN A 118 7.30 6.35 -10.36
C ASN A 118 8.05 5.72 -11.53
N SER A 119 9.07 4.92 -11.25
CA SER A 119 9.87 4.27 -12.28
C SER A 119 10.44 2.93 -11.82
N PHE A 120 10.86 2.11 -12.79
CA PHE A 120 11.59 0.87 -12.50
C PHE A 120 12.85 1.13 -11.68
N SER A 121 13.62 2.17 -12.04
CA SER A 121 14.87 2.50 -11.33
C SER A 121 14.61 2.95 -9.90
N ASN A 122 13.52 3.69 -9.64
CA ASN A 122 13.13 4.06 -8.27
C ASN A 122 12.72 2.84 -7.44
N LEU A 123 11.96 1.90 -8.01
CA LEU A 123 11.62 0.64 -7.35
C LEU A 123 12.86 -0.22 -7.06
N LEU A 124 13.80 -0.33 -8.01
CA LEU A 124 15.06 -1.03 -7.78
C LEU A 124 15.88 -0.33 -6.69
N TRP A 125 16.02 0.99 -6.74
CA TRP A 125 16.69 1.77 -5.70
C TRP A 125 16.07 1.52 -4.33
N TRP A 126 14.74 1.58 -4.23
CA TRP A 126 14.01 1.27 -3.00
C TRP A 126 14.36 -0.14 -2.51
N ILE A 127 14.22 -1.16 -3.35
CA ILE A 127 14.54 -2.56 -2.99
C ILE A 127 15.99 -2.72 -2.50
N TYR A 128 16.97 -2.16 -3.21
CA TYR A 128 18.39 -2.40 -2.93
C TYR A 128 18.99 -1.52 -1.83
N SER A 129 18.44 -0.32 -1.59
CA SER A 129 18.96 0.62 -0.58
C SER A 129 18.64 0.23 0.86
N ARG A 130 17.71 -0.72 1.05
CA ARG A 130 17.32 -1.22 2.36
C ARG A 130 18.02 -2.56 2.62
N SER A 131 18.56 -2.68 3.83
CA SER A 131 19.38 -3.80 4.34
C SER A 131 18.63 -4.62 5.37
#